data_AF-A0A937TU68-F1
#
_entry.id   AF-A0A937TU68-F1
#
_cell.length_a   1.000
_cell.length_b   1.000
_cell.length_c   1.000
_cell.angle_alpha   90.00
_cell.angle_beta   90.00
_cell.angle_gamma   90.00
#
_symmetry.space_group_name_H-M   'P 1'
#
loop_
_entity.id
_entity.type
_entity.pdbx_description
1 polymer ?
#
loop_
_entity_poly.entity_id
_entity_poly.type
_entity_poly.pdbx_seq_one_letter_code
_entity_poly.pdbx_strand_id
1 'polypeptide(L)'
;MWLLLIVFLGLGVHRLLSQMFRPAWINWALLPGTVVSEVAYIFGCLITGGEIRRARIMPTSPDSKSAGDAEPITESAAKLKVIGPVVAALVAMVACAGGILAASSLLGEPVMDEFSAAGGSLAKSLPTSWDLLWVQIDRQVGLLRHTCDALSRLDWLDWRVPLFAYLGVCLSVRLAPVRRDLRATLAAAVVIAGVIAIVGRFSNRFGDLMRDIWPLLAYVYATLLLLLIAALLVRGVVLLLGVLTGRRSGTA
;
A
#
# COMPACT_ATOMS: atom_id res chain seq x y z
N MET A 1 -2.72 -14.88 -2.27
CA MET A 1 -1.70 -14.38 -3.22
C MET A 1 -1.84 -12.88 -3.48
N TRP A 2 -3.01 -12.36 -3.86
CA TRP A 2 -3.21 -10.93 -4.12
C TRP A 2 -2.73 -10.01 -2.99
N LEU A 3 -2.96 -10.38 -1.72
CA LEU A 3 -2.44 -9.63 -0.57
C LEU A 3 -0.91 -9.51 -0.58
N LEU A 4 -0.18 -10.58 -0.93
CA LEU A 4 1.27 -10.52 -1.04
C LEU A 4 1.68 -9.57 -2.18
N LEU A 5 1.00 -9.65 -3.34
CA LEU A 5 1.28 -8.74 -4.45
C LEU A 5 1.01 -7.28 -4.07
N ILE A 6 -0.08 -6.98 -3.36
CA ILE A 6 -0.39 -5.65 -2.83
C ILE A 6 0.72 -5.17 -1.90
N VAL A 7 1.19 -6.02 -0.98
CA VAL A 7 2.31 -5.67 -0.09
C VAL A 7 3.58 -5.39 -0.89
N PHE A 8 3.94 -6.24 -1.85
CA PHE A 8 5.12 -6.02 -2.69
C PHE A 8 5.02 -4.76 -3.56
N LEU A 9 3.84 -4.49 -4.13
CA LEU A 9 3.57 -3.26 -4.88
C LEU A 9 3.70 -2.03 -3.97
N GLY A 10 3.12 -2.06 -2.77
CA GLY A 10 3.25 -0.99 -1.78
C GLY A 10 4.71 -0.71 -1.42
N LEU A 11 5.51 -1.75 -1.18
CA LEU A 11 6.96 -1.61 -0.95
C LEU A 11 7.68 -1.02 -2.17
N GLY A 12 7.36 -1.51 -3.37
CA GLY A 12 7.96 -1.05 -4.62
C GLY A 12 7.68 0.43 -4.88
N VAL A 13 6.41 0.83 -4.76
CA VAL A 13 5.97 2.22 -4.90
C VAL A 13 6.68 3.11 -3.88
N HIS A 14 6.68 2.75 -2.59
CA HIS A 14 7.34 3.57 -1.58
C HIS A 14 8.85 3.70 -1.83
N ARG A 15 9.54 2.60 -2.18
CA ARG A 15 10.98 2.64 -2.47
C ARG A 15 11.28 3.53 -3.67
N LEU A 16 10.53 3.39 -4.77
CA LEU A 16 10.72 4.22 -5.95
C LEU A 16 10.43 5.69 -5.67
N LEU A 17 9.33 5.99 -4.98
CA LEU A 17 9.01 7.36 -4.58
C LEU A 17 10.12 7.94 -3.71
N SER A 18 10.64 7.19 -2.72
CA SER A 18 11.73 7.64 -1.83
C SER A 18 13.05 7.90 -2.54
N GLN A 19 13.28 7.28 -3.69
CA GLN A 19 14.44 7.55 -4.54
C GLN A 19 14.24 8.79 -5.43
N MET A 20 12.99 9.12 -5.77
CA MET A 20 12.66 10.21 -6.69
C MET A 20 12.41 11.54 -5.99
N PHE A 21 11.73 11.52 -4.84
CA PHE A 21 11.34 12.71 -4.10
C PHE A 21 12.07 12.79 -2.76
N ARG A 22 12.22 14.01 -2.25
CA ARG A 22 12.79 14.23 -0.91
C ARG A 22 11.95 13.46 0.14
N PRO A 23 12.56 12.65 1.02
CA PRO A 23 11.84 11.84 2.00
C PRO A 23 10.82 12.62 2.85
N ALA A 24 11.12 13.88 3.17
CA ALA A 24 10.22 14.76 3.92
C ALA A 24 8.86 14.99 3.22
N TRP A 25 8.86 15.18 1.90
CA TRP A 25 7.64 15.42 1.13
C TRP A 25 6.76 14.17 1.07
N ILE A 26 7.39 13.00 0.90
CA ILE A 26 6.68 11.72 0.86
C ILE A 26 6.08 11.41 2.22
N ASN A 27 6.85 11.61 3.29
CA ASN A 27 6.37 11.37 4.65
C ASN A 27 5.19 12.29 5.01
N TRP A 28 5.21 13.53 4.53
CA TRP A 28 4.10 14.46 4.70
C TRP A 28 2.88 14.05 3.86
N ALA A 29 3.07 13.69 2.60
CA ALA A 29 1.99 13.24 1.72
C ALA A 29 1.36 11.92 2.19
N LEU A 30 2.13 11.02 2.83
CA LEU A 30 1.64 9.74 3.35
C LEU A 30 1.25 9.82 4.84
N LEU A 31 1.18 11.02 5.42
CA LEU A 31 1.01 11.20 6.87
C LEU A 31 -0.24 10.49 7.42
N PRO A 32 -1.43 10.60 6.81
CA PRO A 32 -2.64 9.95 7.36
C PRO A 32 -2.47 8.42 7.47
N GLY A 33 -1.97 7.78 6.42
CA GLY A 33 -1.70 6.34 6.44
C GLY A 33 -0.59 5.95 7.42
N THR A 34 0.41 6.82 7.59
CA THR A 34 1.50 6.63 8.55
C THR A 34 0.97 6.64 9.99
N VAL A 35 0.11 7.60 10.31
CA VAL A 35 -0.51 7.71 11.64
C VAL A 35 -1.32 6.47 11.96
N VAL A 36 -2.18 6.02 11.04
CA VAL A 36 -2.98 4.79 11.23
C VAL A 36 -2.08 3.58 11.46
N SER A 37 -1.05 3.40 10.62
CA SER A 37 -0.14 2.24 10.69
C SER A 37 0.73 2.23 11.95
N GLU A 38 1.20 3.40 12.41
CA GLU A 38 2.02 3.51 13.63
C GLU A 38 1.19 3.35 14.90
N VAL A 39 0.01 3.99 15.00
CA VAL A 39 -0.88 3.81 16.15
C VAL A 39 -1.29 2.35 16.30
N ALA A 40 -1.68 1.71 15.19
CA ALA A 40 -2.04 0.30 15.18
C ALA A 40 -0.85 -0.61 15.55
N TYR A 41 0.35 -0.26 15.11
CA TYR A 41 1.56 -1.01 15.47
C TYR A 41 1.88 -0.89 16.96
N ILE A 42 1.83 0.32 17.53
CA ILE A 42 2.01 0.55 18.98
C ILE A 42 1.00 -0.29 19.76
N PHE A 43 -0.26 -0.29 19.32
CA PHE A 43 -1.31 -1.11 19.93
C PHE A 43 -1.00 -2.60 19.84
N GLY A 44 -0.51 -3.08 18.70
CA GLY A 44 -0.04 -4.46 18.55
C GLY A 44 1.13 -4.81 19.47
N CYS A 45 2.10 -3.91 19.63
CA CYS A 45 3.20 -4.09 20.58
C CYS A 45 2.71 -4.18 22.03
N LEU A 46 1.74 -3.34 22.42
CA LEU A 46 1.11 -3.37 23.74
C LEU A 46 0.39 -4.70 24.00
N ILE A 47 -0.38 -5.21 23.03
CA ILE A 47 -1.05 -6.53 23.14
C ILE A 47 -0.04 -7.64 23.42
N THR A 48 1.15 -7.57 22.81
CA THR A 48 2.21 -8.57 23.00
C THR A 48 3.04 -8.39 24.28
N GLY A 49 2.68 -7.43 25.14
CA GLY A 49 3.38 -7.12 26.37
C GLY A 49 4.77 -6.49 26.16
N GLY A 50 4.97 -5.80 25.03
CA GLY A 50 6.19 -5.01 24.79
C GLY A 50 6.17 -3.70 25.57
N GLU A 51 7.35 -3.23 25.98
CA GLU A 51 7.51 -1.90 26.60
C GLU A 51 7.66 -0.82 25.51
N ILE A 52 6.86 0.25 25.61
CA ILE A 52 7.01 1.43 24.75
C ILE A 52 8.12 2.29 25.34
N ARG A 53 9.32 2.28 24.74
CA ARG A 53 10.42 3.13 25.22
C ARG A 53 10.30 4.57 24.72
N ARG A 54 10.02 4.78 23.43
CA ARG A 54 9.73 6.10 22.83
C ARG A 54 8.91 5.96 21.53
N ALA A 55 7.86 6.77 21.39
CA ALA A 55 7.17 6.98 20.11
C ALA A 55 7.58 8.34 19.55
N ARG A 56 8.40 8.36 18.49
CA ARG A 56 8.85 9.59 17.84
C ARG A 56 8.13 9.72 16.51
N ILE A 57 7.11 10.56 16.44
CA ILE A 57 6.24 10.70 15.25
C ILE A 57 6.77 11.76 14.26
N MET A 58 7.63 12.69 14.70
CA MET A 58 8.29 13.69 13.84
C MET A 58 9.78 13.86 14.18
N PRO A 59 10.66 14.06 13.18
CA PRO A 59 12.04 14.46 13.42
C PRO A 59 12.08 15.90 13.92
N THR A 60 12.52 16.07 15.16
CA THR A 60 12.85 17.37 15.76
C THR A 60 14.28 17.71 15.36
N SER A 61 14.45 18.48 14.28
CA SER A 61 15.57 19.39 13.97
C SER A 61 15.94 19.40 12.48
N PRO A 62 15.91 20.57 11.80
CA PRO A 62 16.30 20.71 10.39
C PRO A 62 17.82 20.75 10.14
N ASP A 63 18.67 20.82 11.18
CA ASP A 63 20.11 21.13 11.06
C ASP A 63 21.09 19.95 11.21
N SER A 64 20.64 18.71 11.37
CA SER A 64 21.58 17.58 11.35
C SER A 64 21.97 17.24 9.91
N LYS A 65 23.24 17.47 9.55
CA LYS A 65 23.88 17.04 8.29
C LYS A 65 23.85 15.52 8.00
N SER A 66 23.15 14.74 8.84
CA SER A 66 22.77 13.33 8.62
C SER A 66 21.26 13.18 8.35
N ALA A 67 20.66 14.12 7.60
CA ALA A 67 19.22 14.18 7.29
C ALA A 67 18.69 13.01 6.41
N GLY A 68 19.48 11.95 6.21
CA GLY A 68 19.06 10.70 5.58
C GLY A 68 18.43 9.69 6.54
N ASP A 69 18.69 9.80 7.85
CA ASP A 69 18.32 8.76 8.84
C ASP A 69 17.34 9.24 9.92
N ALA A 70 16.89 10.50 9.88
CA ALA A 70 15.91 11.03 10.85
C ALA A 70 14.47 10.65 10.45
N GLU A 71 14.23 9.35 10.27
CA GLU A 71 12.91 8.80 10.04
C GLU A 71 12.25 8.45 11.40
N PRO A 72 10.92 8.66 11.59
CA PRO A 72 10.26 8.30 12.83
C PRO A 72 10.41 6.79 13.09
N ILE A 73 11.23 6.45 14.10
CA ILE A 73 11.46 5.09 14.58
C ILE A 73 10.80 5.02 15.96
N THR A 74 9.74 4.22 16.05
CA THR A 74 9.19 3.79 17.34
C THR A 74 10.09 2.67 17.85
N GLU A 75 10.97 2.97 18.80
CA GLU A 75 11.79 1.96 19.48
C GLU A 75 10.90 1.20 20.49
N SER A 76 10.09 0.26 19.99
CA SER A 76 9.35 -0.69 20.80
C SER A 76 10.02 -2.05 20.70
N ALA A 77 10.72 -2.48 21.75
CA ALA A 77 11.25 -3.83 21.83
C ALA A 77 10.12 -4.76 22.29
N ALA A 78 9.59 -5.58 21.38
CA ALA A 78 8.63 -6.60 21.76
C ALA A 78 9.29 -7.63 22.69
N LYS A 79 8.58 -8.07 23.73
CA LYS A 79 9.08 -9.05 24.70
C LYS A 79 9.41 -10.39 24.03
N LEU A 80 8.66 -10.75 22.99
CA LEU A 80 8.93 -11.89 22.12
C LEU A 80 9.60 -11.40 20.84
N LYS A 81 10.91 -11.64 20.70
CA LYS A 81 11.74 -11.12 19.58
C LYS A 81 11.21 -11.46 18.18
N VAL A 82 10.52 -12.59 18.02
CA VAL A 82 10.05 -13.07 16.70
C VAL A 82 8.54 -12.88 16.52
N ILE A 83 7.73 -13.25 17.53
CA ILE A 83 6.25 -13.21 17.42
C ILE A 83 5.72 -11.78 17.54
N GLY A 84 6.35 -10.96 18.37
CA GLY A 84 5.92 -9.59 18.62
C GLY A 84 5.82 -8.72 17.36
N PRO A 85 6.90 -8.63 16.55
CA PRO A 85 6.87 -7.88 15.29
C PRO A 85 5.82 -8.38 14.29
N VAL A 86 5.56 -9.69 14.25
CA VAL A 86 4.55 -10.29 13.36
C VAL A 86 3.14 -9.85 13.79
N VAL A 87 2.81 -9.95 15.07
CA VAL A 87 1.50 -9.53 15.59
C VAL A 87 1.31 -8.03 15.38
N ALA A 88 2.32 -7.21 15.67
CA ALA A 88 2.23 -5.77 15.49
C ALA A 88 2.09 -5.38 14.00
N ALA A 89 2.78 -6.06 13.09
CA ALA A 89 2.60 -5.89 11.64
C ALA A 89 1.19 -6.32 11.19
N LEU A 90 0.65 -7.40 11.75
CA LEU A 90 -0.70 -7.87 11.46
C LEU A 90 -1.74 -6.84 11.88
N VAL A 91 -1.64 -6.29 13.10
CA VAL A 91 -2.56 -5.25 13.59
C VAL A 91 -2.48 -4.00 12.71
N ALA A 92 -1.28 -3.58 12.30
CA ALA A 92 -1.12 -2.45 11.39
C ALA A 92 -1.76 -2.69 10.01
N MET A 93 -1.57 -3.87 9.41
CA MET A 93 -2.20 -4.21 8.13
C MET A 93 -3.72 -4.26 8.23
N VAL A 94 -4.26 -4.85 9.30
CA VAL A 94 -5.71 -4.90 9.56
C VAL A 94 -6.27 -3.49 9.76
N ALA A 95 -5.56 -2.63 10.49
CA ALA A 95 -5.99 -1.24 10.69
C ALA A 95 -5.97 -0.43 9.39
N CYS A 96 -4.94 -0.58 8.54
CA CYS A 96 -4.90 0.05 7.23
C CYS A 96 -6.03 -0.46 6.33
N ALA A 97 -6.27 -1.77 6.29
CA ALA A 97 -7.37 -2.36 5.52
C ALA A 97 -8.74 -1.87 6.03
N GLY A 98 -8.93 -1.82 7.35
CA GLY A 98 -10.13 -1.26 7.99
C GLY A 98 -10.30 0.23 7.67
N GLY A 99 -9.22 1.00 7.63
CA GLY A 99 -9.23 2.40 7.21
C GLY A 99 -9.67 2.57 5.75
N ILE A 100 -9.23 1.68 4.85
CA ILE A 100 -9.65 1.68 3.44
C ILE A 100 -11.14 1.34 3.34
N LEU A 101 -11.63 0.34 4.09
CA LEU A 101 -13.05 -0.01 4.15
C LEU A 101 -13.90 1.15 4.67
N ALA A 102 -13.46 1.80 5.75
CA ALA A 102 -14.15 2.97 6.30
C ALA A 102 -14.17 4.14 5.30
N ALA A 103 -13.03 4.46 4.67
CA ALA A 103 -12.95 5.48 3.63
C ALA A 103 -13.87 5.15 2.45
N SER A 104 -13.94 3.88 2.04
CA SER A 104 -14.82 3.41 0.98
C SER A 104 -16.29 3.59 1.33
N SER A 105 -16.68 3.27 2.56
CA SER A 105 -18.08 3.41 3.00
C SER A 105 -18.54 4.86 3.16
N LEU A 106 -17.62 5.78 3.48
CA LEU A 106 -17.95 7.18 3.77
C LEU A 106 -17.84 8.09 2.55
N LEU A 107 -16.87 7.81 1.65
CA LEU A 107 -16.47 8.69 0.56
C LEU A 107 -16.36 7.97 -0.78
N GLY A 108 -16.35 6.64 -0.79
CA GLY A 108 -15.93 5.85 -1.94
C GLY A 108 -17.01 5.58 -2.98
N GLU A 109 -18.30 5.79 -2.67
CA GLU A 109 -19.42 5.53 -3.59
C GLU A 109 -19.20 6.07 -5.01
N PRO A 110 -18.92 7.38 -5.24
CA PRO A 110 -18.72 7.90 -6.60
C PRO A 110 -17.52 7.28 -7.32
N VAL A 111 -16.47 6.91 -6.58
CA VAL A 111 -15.25 6.35 -7.18
C VAL A 111 -15.40 4.87 -7.48
N MET A 112 -16.05 4.13 -6.58
CA MET A 112 -16.28 2.70 -6.69
C MET A 112 -17.33 2.36 -7.75
N ASP A 113 -18.32 3.22 -7.95
CA ASP A 113 -19.33 3.06 -9.00
C ASP A 113 -18.70 3.18 -10.39
N GLU A 114 -17.93 4.25 -10.64
CA GLU A 114 -17.21 4.43 -11.91
C GLU A 114 -16.17 3.33 -12.14
N PHE A 115 -15.44 2.93 -11.10
CA PHE A 115 -14.46 1.84 -11.19
C PHE A 115 -15.12 0.49 -11.52
N SER A 116 -16.26 0.19 -10.89
CA SER A 116 -17.00 -1.05 -11.13
C SER A 116 -17.67 -1.04 -12.50
N ALA A 117 -18.21 0.11 -12.93
CA ALA A 117 -18.79 0.30 -14.26
C ALA A 117 -17.76 0.15 -15.38
N ALA A 118 -16.50 0.54 -15.13
CA ALA A 118 -15.39 0.34 -16.06
C ALA A 118 -14.95 -1.13 -16.18
N GLY A 119 -15.51 -2.06 -15.40
CA GLY A 119 -15.20 -3.49 -15.46
C GLY A 119 -13.92 -3.88 -14.71
N GLY A 120 -13.48 -3.08 -13.75
CA GLY A 120 -12.30 -3.34 -12.94
C GLY A 120 -12.46 -4.58 -12.05
N SER A 121 -12.03 -5.76 -12.52
CA SER A 121 -12.06 -7.00 -11.73
C SER A 121 -10.72 -7.73 -11.74
N LEU A 122 -10.26 -8.11 -10.54
CA LEU A 122 -9.10 -8.98 -10.37
C LEU A 122 -9.45 -10.43 -10.73
N ALA A 123 -8.53 -11.11 -11.43
CA ALA A 123 -8.65 -12.53 -11.67
C ALA A 123 -8.58 -13.33 -10.35
N LYS A 124 -9.48 -14.30 -10.16
CA LYS A 124 -9.52 -15.10 -8.92
C LYS A 124 -8.54 -16.28 -8.92
N SER A 125 -8.11 -16.71 -10.11
CA SER A 125 -7.23 -17.86 -10.31
C SER A 125 -5.83 -17.44 -10.74
N LEU A 126 -4.84 -18.28 -10.42
CA LEU A 126 -3.47 -18.11 -10.87
C LEU A 126 -3.25 -18.76 -12.24
N PRO A 127 -2.37 -18.19 -13.07
CA PRO A 127 -1.95 -18.87 -14.28
C PRO A 127 -1.20 -20.15 -13.92
N THR A 128 -1.68 -21.29 -14.40
CA THR A 128 -1.01 -22.60 -14.24
C THR A 128 -0.14 -22.95 -15.44
N SER A 129 -0.17 -22.14 -16.50
CA SER A 129 0.62 -22.32 -17.73
C SER A 129 1.21 -20.99 -18.22
N TRP A 130 2.18 -21.09 -19.12
CA TRP A 130 2.85 -19.94 -19.72
C TRP A 130 1.90 -19.08 -20.57
N ASP A 131 0.97 -19.70 -21.29
CA ASP A 131 0.00 -18.96 -22.10
C ASP A 131 -0.97 -18.15 -21.22
N LEU A 132 -1.40 -18.74 -20.09
CA LEU A 132 -2.25 -18.06 -19.12
C LEU A 132 -1.52 -16.88 -18.44
N LEU A 133 -0.19 -16.92 -18.35
CA LEU A 133 0.59 -15.80 -17.82
C LEU A 133 0.48 -14.57 -18.73
N TRP A 134 0.57 -14.73 -20.06
CA TRP A 134 0.40 -13.62 -20.99
C TRP A 134 -1.02 -13.05 -20.95
N VAL A 135 -2.03 -13.91 -20.88
CA VAL A 135 -3.42 -13.49 -20.68
C VAL A 135 -3.58 -12.72 -19.36
N GLN A 136 -2.87 -13.14 -18.30
CA GLN A 136 -2.91 -12.46 -17.02
C GLN A 136 -2.25 -11.07 -17.09
N ILE A 137 -1.15 -10.92 -17.84
CA ILE A 137 -0.48 -9.63 -18.09
C ILE A 137 -1.42 -8.70 -18.89
N ASP A 138 -2.02 -9.19 -19.96
CA ASP A 138 -2.98 -8.43 -20.77
C ASP A 138 -4.15 -7.93 -19.91
N ARG A 139 -4.69 -8.78 -19.03
CA ARG A 139 -5.69 -8.38 -18.04
C ARG A 139 -5.20 -7.31 -17.06
N GLN A 140 -3.92 -7.31 -16.67
CA GLN A 140 -3.37 -6.23 -15.83
C GLN A 140 -3.31 -4.91 -16.60
N VAL A 141 -2.92 -4.95 -17.87
CA VAL A 141 -2.91 -3.76 -18.75
C VAL A 141 -4.34 -3.24 -18.96
N GLY A 142 -5.30 -4.14 -19.19
CA GLY A 142 -6.73 -3.80 -19.25
C GLY A 142 -7.21 -3.15 -17.95
N LEU A 143 -6.89 -3.73 -16.79
CA LEU A 143 -7.23 -3.16 -15.48
C LEU A 143 -6.65 -1.76 -15.30
N LEU A 144 -5.41 -1.51 -15.72
CA LEU A 144 -4.81 -0.17 -15.68
C LEU A 144 -5.55 0.81 -16.59
N ARG A 145 -5.88 0.40 -17.81
CA ARG A 145 -6.64 1.23 -18.75
C ARG A 145 -8.02 1.59 -18.19
N HIS A 146 -8.75 0.61 -17.68
CA HIS A 146 -10.05 0.84 -17.03
C HIS A 146 -9.93 1.74 -15.79
N THR A 147 -8.84 1.62 -15.03
CA THR A 147 -8.57 2.51 -13.90
C THR A 147 -8.34 3.94 -14.36
N CYS A 148 -7.54 4.16 -15.40
CA CYS A 148 -7.32 5.49 -15.98
C CYS A 148 -8.61 6.08 -16.55
N ASP A 149 -9.39 5.27 -17.27
CA ASP A 149 -10.68 5.69 -17.84
C ASP A 149 -11.66 6.07 -16.72
N ALA A 150 -11.76 5.26 -15.66
CA ALA A 150 -12.57 5.57 -14.48
C ALA A 150 -12.11 6.89 -13.84
N LEU A 151 -10.81 7.04 -13.55
CA LEU A 151 -10.25 8.27 -12.96
C LEU A 151 -10.52 9.52 -13.83
N SER A 152 -10.56 9.37 -15.15
CA SER A 152 -10.82 10.49 -16.06
C SER A 152 -12.29 10.96 -16.05
N ARG A 153 -13.21 10.09 -15.66
CA ARG A 153 -14.66 10.37 -15.60
C ARG A 153 -15.12 10.89 -14.25
N LEU A 154 -14.28 10.79 -13.21
CA LEU A 154 -14.62 11.27 -11.89
C LEU A 154 -14.81 12.78 -11.87
N ASP A 155 -15.80 13.24 -11.12
CA ASP A 155 -15.98 14.65 -10.81
C ASP A 155 -14.97 15.08 -9.72
N TRP A 156 -13.78 15.47 -10.16
CA TRP A 156 -12.70 15.96 -9.28
C TRP A 156 -13.06 17.25 -8.52
N LEU A 157 -14.17 17.91 -8.88
CA LEU A 157 -14.69 19.08 -8.18
C LEU A 157 -15.46 18.68 -6.90
N ASP A 158 -16.03 17.47 -6.85
CA ASP A 158 -16.57 16.93 -5.61
C ASP A 158 -15.41 16.59 -4.67
N TRP A 159 -15.29 17.31 -3.55
CA TRP A 159 -14.23 17.13 -2.55
C TRP A 159 -14.12 15.71 -2.00
N ARG A 160 -15.18 14.89 -2.07
CA ARG A 160 -15.16 13.49 -1.63
C ARG A 160 -14.24 12.63 -2.49
N VAL A 161 -14.22 12.88 -3.79
CA VAL A 161 -13.41 12.14 -4.78
C VAL A 161 -11.91 12.27 -4.52
N PRO A 162 -11.29 13.48 -4.53
CA PRO A 162 -9.86 13.62 -4.28
C PRO A 162 -9.50 13.21 -2.85
N LEU A 163 -10.37 13.40 -1.86
CA LEU A 163 -10.12 12.93 -0.50
C LEU A 163 -10.09 11.40 -0.42
N PHE A 164 -11.05 10.70 -1.04
CA PHE A 164 -11.05 9.24 -1.11
C PHE A 164 -9.84 8.72 -1.87
N ALA A 165 -9.52 9.28 -3.04
CA ALA A 165 -8.35 8.90 -3.82
C ALA A 165 -7.06 9.09 -3.02
N TYR A 166 -6.90 10.24 -2.35
CA TYR A 166 -5.75 10.54 -1.50
C TYR A 166 -5.63 9.56 -0.33
N LEU A 167 -6.71 9.32 0.42
CA LEU A 167 -6.71 8.36 1.54
C LEU A 167 -6.45 6.93 1.07
N GLY A 168 -7.06 6.53 -0.05
CA GLY A 168 -6.86 5.24 -0.69
C GLY A 168 -5.39 5.02 -1.05
N VAL A 169 -4.75 5.99 -1.70
CA VAL A 169 -3.30 5.94 -2.00
C VAL A 169 -2.47 5.86 -0.71
N CYS A 170 -2.72 6.74 0.26
CA CYS A 170 -1.95 6.79 1.50
C CYS A 170 -2.00 5.47 2.27
N LEU A 171 -3.21 4.93 2.45
CA LEU A 171 -3.42 3.68 3.17
C LEU A 171 -2.89 2.47 2.38
N SER A 172 -3.05 2.47 1.06
CA SER A 172 -2.56 1.38 0.20
C SER A 172 -1.04 1.30 0.19
N VAL A 173 -0.34 2.43 0.08
CA VAL A 173 1.13 2.46 0.16
C VAL A 173 1.61 2.02 1.55
N ARG A 174 0.85 2.34 2.60
CA ARG A 174 1.17 1.98 4.00
C ARG A 174 0.70 0.58 4.44
N LEU A 175 -0.02 -0.16 3.60
CA LEU A 175 -0.30 -1.59 3.82
C LEU A 175 1.00 -2.41 3.93
N ALA A 176 2.06 -1.96 3.27
CA ALA A 176 3.38 -2.50 3.46
C ALA A 176 4.22 -1.59 4.36
N PRO A 177 4.47 -1.94 5.63
CA PRO A 177 5.28 -1.11 6.50
C PRO A 177 6.76 -1.23 6.08
N VAL A 178 7.23 -0.25 5.30
CA VAL A 178 8.54 -0.26 4.63
C VAL A 178 9.73 -0.27 5.61
N ARG A 179 9.52 0.18 6.85
CA ARG A 179 10.57 0.32 7.87
C ARG A 179 10.70 -0.88 8.80
N ARG A 180 9.90 -1.92 8.58
CA ARG A 180 9.84 -3.10 9.45
C ARG A 180 10.52 -4.27 8.77
N ASP A 181 10.95 -5.25 9.58
CA ASP A 181 11.52 -6.49 9.08
C ASP A 181 10.59 -7.11 8.02
N LEU A 182 11.08 -7.19 6.78
CA LEU A 182 10.33 -7.75 5.66
C LEU A 182 9.81 -9.17 5.97
N ARG A 183 10.56 -9.92 6.79
CA ARG A 183 10.17 -11.25 7.25
C ARG A 183 8.90 -11.20 8.09
N ALA A 184 8.77 -10.22 8.99
CA ALA A 184 7.60 -10.08 9.86
C ALA A 184 6.36 -9.65 9.07
N THR A 185 6.52 -8.75 8.11
CA THR A 185 5.41 -8.28 7.25
C THR A 185 4.91 -9.38 6.33
N LEU A 186 5.82 -10.13 5.71
CA LEU A 186 5.46 -11.31 4.90
C LEU A 186 4.79 -12.39 5.74
N ALA A 187 5.33 -12.70 6.93
CA ALA A 187 4.72 -13.66 7.85
C ALA A 187 3.29 -13.21 8.23
N ALA A 188 3.09 -11.94 8.58
CA ALA A 188 1.78 -11.42 8.91
C ALA A 188 0.81 -11.45 7.72
N ALA A 189 1.27 -11.18 6.49
CA ALA A 189 0.45 -11.29 5.29
C ALA A 189 0.04 -12.75 5.00
N VAL A 190 0.95 -13.71 5.23
CA VAL A 190 0.66 -15.15 5.15
C VAL A 190 -0.36 -15.56 6.21
N VAL A 191 -0.21 -15.07 7.46
CA VAL A 191 -1.18 -15.34 8.53
C VAL A 191 -2.57 -14.79 8.17
N ILE A 192 -2.67 -13.55 7.69
CA ILE A 192 -3.94 -12.96 7.25
C ILE A 192 -4.56 -13.81 6.13
N ALA A 193 -3.76 -14.19 5.12
CA ALA A 193 -4.24 -15.04 4.02
C ALA A 193 -4.72 -16.41 4.52
N GLY A 194 -4.02 -17.01 5.48
CA GLY A 194 -4.42 -18.27 6.12
C GLY A 194 -5.72 -18.15 6.89
N VAL A 195 -5.89 -17.09 7.69
CA VAL A 195 -7.13 -16.81 8.43
C VAL A 195 -8.30 -16.61 7.46
N ILE A 196 -8.13 -15.82 6.41
CA ILE A 196 -9.13 -15.62 5.35
C ILE A 196 -9.52 -16.95 4.71
N ALA A 197 -8.56 -17.82 4.39
CA ALA A 197 -8.82 -19.13 3.80
C ALA A 197 -9.59 -20.07 4.76
N ILE A 198 -9.24 -20.08 6.04
CA ILE A 198 -9.93 -20.87 7.07
C ILE A 198 -11.36 -20.35 7.25
N VAL A 199 -11.55 -19.05 7.47
CA VAL A 199 -12.87 -18.44 7.66
C VAL A 199 -13.76 -18.68 6.43
N GLY A 200 -13.20 -18.54 5.23
CA GLY A 200 -13.93 -18.80 3.98
C GLY A 200 -14.35 -20.26 3.79
N ARG A 201 -13.67 -21.20 4.44
CA ARG A 201 -14.08 -22.62 4.43
C ARG A 201 -15.27 -22.89 5.36
N PHE A 202 -15.38 -22.15 6.47
CA PHE A 202 -16.37 -22.43 7.51
C PHE A 202 -17.64 -21.56 7.43
N SER A 203 -17.60 -20.42 6.73
CA SER A 203 -18.71 -19.46 6.71
C SER A 203 -19.28 -19.25 5.33
N ASN A 204 -20.56 -19.59 5.12
CA ASN A 204 -21.28 -19.31 3.88
C ASN A 204 -21.46 -17.80 3.63
N ARG A 205 -21.52 -16.98 4.70
CA ARG A 205 -21.59 -15.51 4.60
C ARG A 205 -20.31 -14.88 4.07
N PHE A 206 -19.20 -15.62 4.09
CA PHE A 206 -17.92 -15.12 3.61
C PHE A 206 -17.92 -14.91 2.09
N GLY A 207 -18.75 -15.65 1.35
CA GLY A 207 -18.91 -15.48 -0.09
C GLY A 207 -19.45 -14.09 -0.44
N ASP A 208 -20.46 -13.62 0.29
CA ASP A 208 -21.07 -12.30 0.10
C ASP A 208 -20.11 -11.20 0.53
N LEU A 209 -19.50 -11.33 1.71
CA LEU A 209 -18.47 -10.39 2.17
C LEU A 209 -17.32 -10.26 1.16
N MET A 210 -16.85 -11.37 0.60
CA MET A 210 -15.80 -11.35 -0.40
C MET A 210 -16.27 -10.70 -1.71
N ARG A 211 -17.54 -10.87 -2.09
CA ARG A 211 -18.11 -10.19 -3.27
C ARG A 211 -18.10 -8.67 -3.10
N ASP A 212 -18.39 -8.19 -1.90
CA ASP A 212 -18.42 -6.75 -1.59
C ASP A 212 -17.01 -6.15 -1.47
N ILE A 213 -16.05 -6.91 -0.90
CA ILE A 213 -14.66 -6.46 -0.71
C ILE A 213 -13.84 -6.59 -2.00
N TRP A 214 -14.21 -7.48 -2.92
CA TRP A 214 -13.39 -7.75 -4.12
C TRP A 214 -13.15 -6.52 -5.02
N PRO A 215 -14.16 -5.69 -5.34
CA PRO A 215 -13.94 -4.46 -6.11
C PRO A 215 -12.98 -3.50 -5.42
N LEU A 216 -13.09 -3.36 -4.09
CA LEU A 216 -12.20 -2.51 -3.31
C LEU A 216 -10.76 -3.03 -3.34
N LEU A 217 -10.58 -4.35 -3.24
CA LEU A 217 -9.27 -4.98 -3.37
C LEU A 217 -8.68 -4.78 -4.77
N ALA A 218 -9.53 -4.85 -5.81
CA ALA A 218 -9.14 -4.58 -7.20
C ALA A 218 -8.73 -3.13 -7.42
N TYR A 219 -9.48 -2.19 -6.84
CA TYR A 219 -9.15 -0.78 -6.84
C TYR A 219 -7.79 -0.53 -6.18
N VAL A 220 -7.60 -0.99 -4.94
CA VAL A 220 -6.32 -0.84 -4.21
C VAL A 220 -5.14 -1.39 -5.01
N TYR A 221 -5.29 -2.59 -5.58
CA TYR A 221 -4.27 -3.22 -6.40
C TYR A 221 -3.97 -2.38 -7.66
N ALA A 222 -5.02 -1.95 -8.38
CA ALA A 222 -4.88 -1.18 -9.60
C ALA A 222 -4.26 0.20 -9.35
N THR A 223 -4.65 0.89 -8.27
CA THR A 223 -4.04 2.16 -7.85
C THR A 223 -2.55 1.98 -7.54
N LEU A 224 -2.16 0.94 -6.81
CA LEU A 224 -0.75 0.66 -6.53
C LEU A 224 0.04 0.34 -7.80
N LEU A 225 -0.55 -0.42 -8.72
CA LEU A 225 0.08 -0.75 -10.00
C LEU A 225 0.25 0.51 -10.88
N LEU A 226 -0.77 1.39 -10.90
CA LEU A 226 -0.74 2.66 -11.62
C LEU A 226 0.35 3.59 -11.06
N LEU A 227 0.44 3.71 -9.72
CA LEU A 227 1.50 4.47 -9.06
C LEU A 227 2.89 3.91 -9.37
N LEU A 228 3.03 2.58 -9.40
CA LEU A 228 4.30 1.94 -9.73
C LEU A 228 4.74 2.28 -11.15
N ILE A 229 3.83 2.17 -12.12
CA ILE A 229 4.10 2.48 -13.53
C ILE A 229 4.41 3.97 -13.69
N ALA A 230 3.64 4.86 -13.06
CA ALA A 230 3.89 6.29 -13.10
C ALA A 230 5.28 6.63 -12.54
N ALA A 231 5.66 6.04 -11.40
CA ALA A 231 6.98 6.23 -10.80
C ALA A 231 8.11 5.73 -11.72
N LEU A 232 7.94 4.56 -12.34
CA LEU A 232 8.91 4.01 -13.29
C LEU A 232 9.04 4.86 -14.55
N LEU A 233 7.93 5.37 -15.09
CA LEU A 233 7.91 6.26 -16.25
C LEU A 233 8.64 7.57 -15.96
N VAL A 234 8.32 8.23 -14.84
CA VAL A 234 9.00 9.48 -14.46
C VAL A 234 10.50 9.24 -14.27
N ARG A 235 10.90 8.14 -13.60
CA ARG A 235 12.31 7.77 -13.46
C ARG A 235 12.97 7.53 -14.82
N GLY A 236 12.31 6.81 -15.72
CA GLY A 236 12.79 6.55 -17.08
C GLY A 236 13.02 7.83 -17.86
N VAL A 237 12.07 8.78 -17.80
CA VAL A 237 12.17 10.10 -18.44
C VAL A 237 13.33 10.91 -17.86
N VAL A 238 13.48 10.96 -16.54
CA VAL A 238 14.58 11.69 -15.88
C VAL A 238 15.94 11.11 -16.29
N LEU A 239 16.08 9.79 -16.34
CA LEU A 239 17.31 9.13 -16.79
C LEU A 239 17.60 9.41 -18.27
N LEU A 240 16.59 9.35 -19.14
CA LEU A 240 16.72 9.64 -20.56
C LEU A 240 17.16 11.09 -20.79
N LEU A 241 16.56 12.05 -20.08
CA LEU A 241 16.97 13.46 -20.14
C LEU A 241 18.39 13.67 -19.61
N GLY A 242 18.80 12.94 -18.57
CA GLY A 242 20.19 12.95 -18.07
C GLY A 242 21.20 12.52 -19.13
N VAL A 243 20.88 11.46 -19.89
CA VAL A 243 21.70 10.98 -21.00
C VAL A 243 21.75 12.00 -22.14
N LEU A 244 20.59 12.54 -22.54
CA LEU A 244 20.50 13.51 -23.65
C LEU A 244 21.20 14.84 -23.33
N THR A 245 21.19 15.28 -22.07
CA THR A 245 21.88 16.51 -21.65
C THR A 245 23.38 16.34 -21.46
N GLY A 246 23.93 15.15 -21.71
CA GLY A 246 25.37 14.90 -21.58
C GLY A 246 25.87 14.99 -20.14
N ARG A 247 24.98 15.01 -19.14
CA ARG A 247 25.36 14.78 -17.75
C ARG A 247 25.82 13.34 -17.63
N ARG A 248 27.10 13.08 -17.92
CA ARG A 248 27.79 11.87 -17.49
C ARG A 248 27.53 11.75 -16.00
N SER A 249 26.75 10.75 -15.63
CA SER A 249 26.42 10.37 -14.27
C SER A 249 27.69 9.96 -13.52
N GLY A 250 28.42 10.97 -13.06
CA GLY A 250 29.52 10.86 -12.13
C GLY A 250 29.04 11.23 -10.74
N THR A 251 28.23 10.38 -10.12
CA THR A 251 28.19 10.14 -8.66
C THR A 251 27.40 8.86 -8.43
N ALA A 252 28.16 7.81 -8.11
CA ALA A 252 27.70 6.57 -7.51
C ALA A 252 27.25 6.81 -6.06
#